data_AF-A0A8T4HFM5-F1
#
_entry.id   AF-A0A8T4HFM5-F1
#
_cell.length_a   1.000
_cell.length_b   1.000
_cell.length_c   1.000
_cell.angle_alpha   90.00
_cell.angle_beta   90.00
_cell.angle_gamma   90.00
#
_symmetry.space_group_name_H-M   'P 1'
#
loop_
_entity.id
_entity.type
_entity.pdbx_description
1 polymer ?
#
loop_
_entity_poly.entity_id
_entity_poly.type
_entity_poly.pdbx_seq_one_letter_code
_entity_poly.pdbx_strand_id
1 'polypeptide(L)'
;MAVEGARDDERGPHDRSASLVPYEGGLVPHEGGTAPSTLPGSDQYGSGSDRRGMGVWRARGRRAQTFLRTVAERIIETAPRVPVRDLETLRTQFPGLGTEELADKLVAGATRGSATVGAGVGAAAMLPVPPAMPAELAAEIVGVAGVELKLIAELHEVYGRRAPGNARERATAYLEAWASERGIELTRPVTFSTAMGGELRNRLRQQIMKRTLRNLPNLTPFLIGAAIGAFANHRDTARLAERVRADLRGTAQGQDKGRGGKDGQDG
;
A
#
# COMPACT_ATOMS: atom_id res chain seq x y z
N MET A 1 -6.83 59.04 15.86
CA MET A 1 -7.66 59.99 15.09
C MET A 1 -7.01 60.13 13.72
N ALA A 2 -7.66 59.96 12.57
CA ALA A 2 -9.07 59.88 12.24
C ALA A 2 -9.29 58.82 11.12
N VAL A 3 -10.53 58.33 11.10
CA VAL A 3 -11.16 57.41 10.15
C VAL A 3 -11.67 58.17 8.92
N GLU A 4 -12.24 57.40 7.97
CA GLU A 4 -13.15 57.77 6.87
C GLU A 4 -12.47 57.87 5.49
N GLY A 5 -12.86 57.16 4.43
CA GLY A 5 -14.05 56.35 4.18
C GLY A 5 -14.61 56.67 2.78
N ALA A 6 -14.52 55.73 1.83
CA ALA A 6 -15.37 55.53 0.62
C ALA A 6 -14.68 54.47 -0.27
N ARG A 7 -15.20 53.24 -0.43
CA ARG A 7 -16.31 52.77 -1.31
C ARG A 7 -15.99 52.96 -2.79
N ASP A 8 -16.24 52.07 -3.74
CA ASP A 8 -16.69 50.67 -3.92
C ASP A 8 -16.42 50.43 -5.44
N ASP A 9 -16.09 49.25 -5.96
CA ASP A 9 -17.02 48.42 -6.74
C ASP A 9 -16.22 47.36 -7.54
N GLU A 10 -16.93 46.35 -8.04
CA GLU A 10 -16.48 45.20 -8.85
C GLU A 10 -16.22 43.89 -8.07
N ARG A 11 -17.10 43.58 -7.11
CA ARG A 11 -17.35 42.19 -6.69
C ARG A 11 -18.60 41.69 -7.40
N GLY A 12 -18.40 40.89 -8.45
CA GLY A 12 -19.46 40.26 -9.23
C GLY A 12 -20.38 39.38 -8.36
N PRO A 13 -21.68 39.30 -8.70
CA PRO A 13 -22.72 38.78 -7.82
C PRO A 13 -22.65 37.26 -7.62
N HIS A 14 -22.74 36.88 -6.34
CA HIS A 14 -23.18 35.56 -5.93
C HIS A 14 -24.69 35.48 -6.13
N ASP A 15 -25.16 34.55 -6.96
CA ASP A 15 -26.54 34.10 -6.85
C ASP A 15 -26.61 32.60 -6.63
N ARG A 16 -27.07 32.27 -5.42
CA ARG A 16 -27.54 30.96 -5.01
C ARG A 16 -29.01 30.90 -5.40
N SER A 17 -29.35 30.15 -6.44
CA SER A 17 -30.68 29.55 -6.61
C SER A 17 -30.69 28.62 -7.84
N ALA A 18 -30.36 27.35 -7.63
CA ALA A 18 -30.68 26.30 -8.60
C ALA A 18 -31.74 25.39 -7.97
N SER A 19 -32.96 25.92 -7.93
CA SER A 19 -34.19 25.18 -7.64
C SER A 19 -34.51 24.30 -8.86
N LEU A 20 -34.38 22.98 -8.72
CA LEU A 20 -34.88 22.03 -9.72
C LEU A 20 -36.38 21.83 -9.50
N VAL A 21 -37.18 22.60 -10.23
CA VAL A 21 -38.62 22.37 -10.41
C VAL A 21 -38.80 21.30 -11.50
N PRO A 22 -39.71 20.33 -11.35
CA PRO A 22 -39.99 19.34 -12.39
C PRO A 22 -40.66 19.99 -13.61
N TYR A 23 -40.25 19.56 -14.80
CA TYR A 23 -40.91 19.86 -16.07
C TYR A 23 -42.24 19.11 -16.16
N GLU A 24 -43.35 19.82 -15.99
CA GLU A 24 -44.68 19.39 -16.45
C GLU A 24 -45.06 20.18 -17.71
N GLY A 25 -45.36 19.45 -18.79
CA GLY A 25 -45.88 20.00 -20.04
C GLY A 25 -45.67 19.00 -21.18
N GLY A 26 -46.67 18.54 -21.91
CA GLY A 26 -48.10 18.80 -21.87
C GLY A 26 -48.78 17.78 -22.79
N LEU A 27 -50.04 17.47 -22.47
CA LEU A 27 -50.91 16.65 -23.31
C LEU A 27 -51.21 17.37 -24.63
N VAL A 28 -51.22 16.60 -25.73
CA VAL A 28 -52.08 16.88 -26.88
C VAL A 28 -52.72 15.55 -27.33
N PRO A 29 -54.03 15.49 -27.66
CA PRO A 29 -54.76 14.24 -27.83
C PRO A 29 -54.74 13.75 -29.28
N HIS A 30 -54.71 12.44 -29.48
CA HIS A 30 -55.23 11.84 -30.71
C HIS A 30 -56.11 10.65 -30.37
N GLU A 31 -57.42 10.85 -30.55
CA GLU A 31 -58.43 9.80 -30.52
C GLU A 31 -58.39 8.96 -31.80
N GLY A 32 -58.72 7.67 -31.66
CA GLY A 32 -59.46 6.90 -32.67
C GLY A 32 -58.75 5.66 -33.24
N GLY A 33 -59.15 4.47 -32.79
CA GLY A 33 -59.06 3.27 -33.64
C GLY A 33 -58.77 1.94 -32.94
N THR A 34 -59.82 1.32 -32.39
CA THR A 34 -60.13 -0.14 -32.39
C THR A 34 -59.05 -1.20 -32.14
N ALA A 35 -59.24 -1.95 -31.05
CA ALA A 35 -58.64 -3.27 -30.78
C ALA A 35 -59.03 -4.33 -31.84
N PRO A 36 -58.29 -5.46 -31.92
CA PRO A 36 -58.72 -6.59 -31.11
C PRO A 36 -57.60 -7.39 -30.44
N SER A 37 -58.04 -8.13 -29.44
CA SER A 37 -57.33 -9.01 -28.50
C SER A 37 -56.68 -10.24 -29.15
N THR A 38 -55.43 -10.54 -28.76
CA THR A 38 -54.88 -11.91 -28.73
C THR A 38 -53.75 -12.00 -27.68
N LEU A 39 -53.93 -12.86 -26.67
CA LEU A 39 -52.87 -13.57 -25.93
C LEU A 39 -53.04 -15.07 -26.26
N PRO A 40 -52.05 -15.97 -26.06
CA PRO A 40 -50.77 -15.81 -25.36
C PRO A 40 -49.55 -16.32 -26.17
N GLY A 41 -48.36 -15.79 -25.87
CA GLY A 41 -47.08 -16.31 -26.39
C GLY A 41 -46.05 -16.38 -25.28
N SER A 42 -45.85 -17.59 -24.76
CA SER A 42 -44.69 -17.96 -23.95
C SER A 42 -43.40 -17.91 -24.78
N ASP A 43 -42.29 -17.76 -24.07
CA ASP A 43 -40.90 -17.94 -24.52
C ASP A 43 -40.27 -16.79 -25.33
N GLN A 44 -39.61 -15.89 -24.60
CA GLN A 44 -38.20 -15.53 -24.82
C GLN A 44 -37.70 -14.55 -23.73
N TYR A 45 -37.42 -15.07 -22.53
CA TYR A 45 -36.47 -14.42 -21.62
C TYR A 45 -35.04 -14.69 -22.14
N GLY A 46 -34.69 -14.01 -23.22
CA GLY A 46 -33.34 -13.96 -23.75
C GLY A 46 -32.42 -13.17 -22.81
N SER A 47 -31.57 -13.90 -22.10
CA SER A 47 -30.41 -13.43 -21.33
C SER A 47 -29.72 -12.21 -21.96
N GLY A 48 -30.00 -11.02 -21.42
CA GLY A 48 -29.45 -9.74 -21.88
C GLY A 48 -28.78 -8.89 -20.80
N SER A 49 -28.68 -9.38 -19.57
CA SER A 49 -28.15 -8.62 -18.43
C SER A 49 -26.67 -8.89 -18.11
N ASP A 50 -26.05 -9.96 -18.62
CA ASP A 50 -24.72 -10.37 -18.17
C ASP A 50 -23.53 -9.66 -18.82
N ARG A 51 -23.70 -9.10 -20.03
CA ARG A 51 -22.58 -8.46 -20.76
C ARG A 51 -22.23 -7.07 -20.23
N ARG A 52 -23.21 -6.32 -19.70
CA ARG A 52 -22.99 -4.98 -19.12
C ARG A 52 -22.31 -5.05 -17.76
N GLY A 53 -22.67 -6.03 -16.92
CA GLY A 53 -22.00 -6.29 -15.65
C GLY A 53 -20.53 -6.68 -15.85
N MET A 54 -20.25 -7.64 -16.74
CA MET A 54 -18.87 -8.08 -17.04
C MET A 54 -17.95 -6.96 -17.51
N GLY A 55 -18.45 -6.00 -18.30
CA GLY A 55 -17.68 -4.84 -18.76
C GLY A 55 -17.20 -3.95 -17.62
N VAL A 56 -18.08 -3.70 -16.64
CA VAL A 56 -17.77 -2.90 -15.44
C VAL A 56 -16.78 -3.63 -14.52
N TRP A 57 -16.96 -4.93 -14.30
CA TRP A 57 -16.02 -5.74 -13.52
C TRP A 57 -14.62 -5.79 -14.14
N ARG A 58 -14.54 -6.03 -15.46
CA ARG A 58 -13.27 -6.01 -16.20
C ARG A 58 -12.61 -4.62 -16.15
N ALA A 59 -13.37 -3.54 -16.29
CA ALA A 59 -12.86 -2.17 -16.19
C ALA A 59 -12.39 -1.79 -14.77
N ARG A 60 -13.07 -2.28 -13.72
CA ARG A 60 -12.60 -2.13 -12.32
C ARG A 60 -11.31 -2.94 -12.08
N GLY A 61 -11.24 -4.16 -12.60
CA GLY A 61 -10.03 -4.98 -12.55
C GLY A 61 -8.82 -4.33 -13.23
N ARG A 62 -8.99 -3.77 -14.44
CA ARG A 62 -7.90 -3.06 -15.15
C ARG A 62 -7.40 -1.82 -14.41
N ARG A 63 -8.31 -1.05 -13.79
CA ARG A 63 -7.94 0.13 -12.98
C ARG A 63 -7.16 -0.27 -11.72
N ALA A 64 -7.60 -1.30 -11.01
CA ALA A 64 -6.86 -1.84 -9.86
C ALA A 64 -5.46 -2.33 -10.25
N GLN A 65 -5.33 -3.08 -11.35
CA GLN A 65 -4.03 -3.53 -11.85
C GLN A 65 -3.10 -2.37 -12.22
N THR A 66 -3.65 -1.32 -12.85
CA THR A 66 -2.88 -0.11 -13.19
C THR A 66 -2.39 0.60 -11.94
N PHE A 67 -3.25 0.75 -10.92
CA PHE A 67 -2.88 1.31 -9.63
C PHE A 67 -1.76 0.51 -8.95
N LEU A 68 -1.91 -0.81 -8.82
CA LEU A 68 -0.90 -1.68 -8.22
C LEU A 68 0.44 -1.61 -8.95
N ARG A 69 0.42 -1.51 -10.28
CA ARG A 69 1.62 -1.30 -11.08
C ARG A 69 2.28 0.04 -10.72
N THR A 70 1.54 1.14 -10.75
CA THR A 70 2.09 2.48 -10.45
C THR A 70 2.69 2.54 -9.04
N VAL A 71 2.02 1.97 -8.04
CA VAL A 71 2.55 1.92 -6.67
C VAL A 71 3.82 1.07 -6.60
N ALA A 72 3.84 -0.10 -7.23
CA ALA A 72 5.04 -0.95 -7.27
C ALA A 72 6.23 -0.24 -7.95
N GLU A 73 6.00 0.46 -9.07
CA GLU A 73 7.03 1.28 -9.72
C GLU A 73 7.58 2.34 -8.77
N ARG A 74 6.70 3.02 -8.03
CA ARG A 74 7.11 4.08 -7.11
C ARG A 74 7.93 3.55 -5.93
N ILE A 75 7.58 2.37 -5.40
CA ILE A 75 8.37 1.69 -4.36
C ILE A 75 9.76 1.33 -4.89
N ILE A 76 9.86 0.74 -6.09
CA ILE A 76 11.14 0.38 -6.73
C ILE A 76 12.01 1.62 -6.93
N GLU A 77 11.42 2.72 -7.37
CA GLU A 77 12.12 3.98 -7.60
C GLU A 77 12.61 4.64 -6.29
N THR A 78 11.85 4.47 -5.20
CA THR A 78 12.15 5.09 -3.90
C THR A 78 13.16 4.28 -3.10
N ALA A 79 13.16 2.95 -3.22
CA ALA A 79 13.96 2.06 -2.36
C ALA A 79 15.46 2.41 -2.26
N PRO A 80 16.19 2.74 -3.35
CA PRO A 80 17.61 3.09 -3.26
C PRO A 80 17.88 4.42 -2.54
N ARG A 81 16.85 5.24 -2.34
CA ARG A 81 16.92 6.55 -1.68
C ARG A 81 16.58 6.47 -0.20
N VAL A 82 16.13 5.32 0.30
CA VAL A 82 15.81 5.13 1.72
C VAL A 82 17.12 5.17 2.52
N PRO A 83 17.28 6.09 3.49
CA PRO A 83 18.50 6.18 4.27
C PRO A 83 18.60 5.01 5.24
N VAL A 84 19.71 4.28 5.18
CA VAL A 84 20.03 3.16 6.07
C VAL A 84 21.19 3.56 6.98
N ARG A 85 20.99 3.40 8.29
CA ARG A 85 22.06 3.60 9.28
C ARG A 85 22.82 2.29 9.44
N ASP A 86 24.14 2.35 9.35
CA ASP A 86 25.00 1.20 9.66
C ASP A 86 25.03 0.91 11.17
N LEU A 87 25.61 -0.25 11.52
CA LEU A 87 25.69 -0.70 12.90
C LEU A 87 26.44 0.28 13.82
N GLU A 88 27.47 0.95 13.31
CA GLU A 88 28.25 1.94 14.08
C GLU A 88 27.38 3.17 14.41
N THR A 89 26.69 3.70 13.40
CA THR A 89 25.73 4.80 13.56
C THR A 89 24.62 4.42 14.53
N LEU A 90 24.10 3.19 14.45
CA LEU A 90 23.05 2.71 15.34
C LEU A 90 23.54 2.56 16.79
N ARG A 91 24.74 2.02 17.02
CA ARG A 91 25.33 1.91 18.36
C ARG A 91 25.65 3.27 18.97
N THR A 92 25.99 4.25 18.15
CA THR A 92 26.17 5.64 18.59
C THR A 92 24.84 6.27 19.02
N GLN A 93 23.75 6.02 18.27
CA GLN A 93 22.41 6.54 18.60
C GLN A 93 21.78 5.83 19.81
N PHE A 94 22.08 4.55 20.02
CA PHE A 94 21.50 3.71 21.07
C PHE A 94 22.61 3.02 21.87
N PRO A 95 23.38 3.78 22.66
CA PRO A 95 24.53 3.24 23.39
C PRO A 95 24.10 2.22 24.44
N GLY A 96 24.92 1.17 24.61
CA GLY A 96 24.73 0.15 25.64
C GLY A 96 23.70 -0.94 25.32
N LEU A 97 23.02 -0.88 24.17
CA LEU A 97 22.07 -1.92 23.77
C LEU A 97 22.75 -3.10 23.07
N GLY A 98 22.37 -4.31 23.46
CA GLY A 98 22.72 -5.54 22.73
C GLY A 98 21.99 -5.65 21.38
N THR A 99 22.38 -6.63 20.55
CA THR A 99 21.79 -6.85 19.22
C THR A 99 20.26 -6.96 19.24
N GLU A 100 19.72 -7.74 20.19
CA GLU A 100 18.27 -7.97 20.28
C GLU A 100 17.51 -6.75 20.82
N GLU A 101 18.08 -6.04 21.79
CA GLU A 101 17.50 -4.80 22.35
C GLU A 101 17.52 -3.67 21.31
N LEU A 102 18.59 -3.58 20.52
CA LEU A 102 18.70 -2.65 19.41
C LEU A 102 17.66 -2.98 18.33
N ALA A 103 17.49 -4.26 17.99
CA ALA A 103 16.43 -4.72 17.09
C ALA A 103 15.03 -4.35 17.64
N ASP A 104 14.76 -4.57 18.92
CA ASP A 104 13.48 -4.19 19.55
C ASP A 104 13.22 -2.68 19.47
N LYS A 105 14.24 -1.84 19.67
CA LYS A 105 14.13 -0.39 19.50
C LYS A 105 13.82 0.02 18.06
N LEU A 106 14.49 -0.61 17.09
CA LEU A 106 14.22 -0.36 15.66
C LEU A 106 12.79 -0.74 15.28
N VAL A 107 12.33 -1.91 15.73
CA VAL A 107 10.95 -2.37 15.50
C VAL A 107 9.95 -1.42 16.13
N ALA A 108 10.15 -1.02 17.37
CA ALA A 108 9.26 -0.06 18.04
C ALA A 108 9.21 1.31 17.33
N GLY A 109 10.33 1.76 16.77
CA GLY A 109 10.38 2.98 15.95
C GLY A 109 9.60 2.82 14.64
N ALA A 110 9.79 1.71 13.95
CA ALA A 110 9.14 1.42 12.67
C ALA A 110 7.63 1.20 12.81
N THR A 111 7.17 0.50 13.84
CA THR A 111 5.73 0.28 14.06
C THR A 111 4.99 1.58 14.41
N ARG A 112 5.63 2.49 15.15
CA ARG A 112 5.09 3.85 15.37
C ARG A 112 5.09 4.66 14.08
N GLY A 113 6.17 4.60 13.31
CA GLY A 113 6.29 5.31 12.04
C GLY A 113 5.28 4.86 10.98
N SER A 114 4.98 3.56 10.88
CA SER A 114 3.96 3.07 9.94
C SER A 114 2.54 3.37 10.41
N ALA A 115 2.31 3.40 11.72
CA ALA A 115 1.03 3.80 12.30
C ALA A 115 0.67 5.27 12.00
N THR A 116 1.66 6.19 12.04
CA THR A 116 1.41 7.61 11.72
C THR A 116 1.08 7.83 10.25
N VAL A 117 1.70 7.07 9.34
CA VAL A 117 1.38 7.13 7.90
C VAL A 117 -0.09 6.74 7.65
N GLY A 118 -0.62 5.75 8.38
CA GLY A 118 -2.03 5.32 8.29
C GLY A 118 -3.04 6.26 8.94
N ALA A 119 -2.60 7.14 9.84
CA ALA A 119 -3.48 8.10 10.50
C ALA A 119 -3.94 9.24 9.57
N GLY A 120 -3.19 9.53 8.50
CA GLY A 120 -3.49 10.62 7.57
C GLY A 120 -4.71 10.37 6.66
N VAL A 121 -4.95 9.12 6.25
CA VAL A 121 -6.00 8.79 5.27
C VAL A 121 -7.39 8.62 5.91
N GLY A 122 -7.46 8.16 7.16
CA GLY A 122 -8.75 8.02 7.85
C GLY A 122 -9.46 9.34 8.16
N ALA A 123 -8.75 10.47 8.10
CA ALA A 123 -9.34 11.81 8.19
C ALA A 123 -10.00 12.26 6.87
N ALA A 124 -9.43 11.90 5.72
CA ALA A 124 -9.95 12.26 4.40
C ALA A 124 -11.27 11.54 4.04
N ALA A 125 -11.51 10.36 4.63
CA ALA A 125 -12.75 9.60 4.42
C ALA A 125 -14.01 10.26 5.04
N MET A 126 -13.85 11.30 5.88
CA MET A 126 -14.93 12.10 6.46
C MET A 126 -15.31 13.31 5.59
N LEU A 127 -14.57 13.57 4.51
CA LEU A 127 -14.83 14.68 3.58
C LEU A 127 -15.63 14.19 2.36
N PRO A 128 -16.42 15.06 1.70
CA PRO A 128 -16.98 14.76 0.38
C PRO A 128 -15.80 14.49 -0.56
N VAL A 129 -15.63 13.22 -0.91
CA VAL A 129 -14.38 12.67 -1.43
C VAL A 129 -13.82 13.47 -2.62
N PRO A 130 -12.57 13.99 -2.56
CA PRO A 130 -11.93 14.65 -3.69
C PRO A 130 -11.48 13.66 -4.79
N PRO A 131 -11.30 14.10 -6.05
CA PRO A 131 -10.84 13.26 -7.17
C PRO A 131 -9.41 12.67 -7.03
N ALA A 132 -8.71 12.89 -5.90
CA ALA A 132 -7.32 12.49 -5.65
C ALA A 132 -7.12 11.20 -4.84
N MET A 133 -8.18 10.52 -4.37
CA MET A 133 -8.10 9.31 -3.52
C MET A 133 -7.11 8.21 -3.96
N PRO A 134 -6.87 7.96 -5.26
CA PRO A 134 -5.83 7.01 -5.66
C PRO A 134 -4.40 7.49 -5.31
N ALA A 135 -4.13 8.79 -5.37
CA ALA A 135 -2.80 9.34 -5.08
C ALA A 135 -2.49 9.32 -3.58
N GLU A 136 -3.48 9.65 -2.73
CA GLU A 136 -3.32 9.62 -1.27
C GLU A 136 -3.06 8.20 -0.74
N LEU A 137 -3.83 7.22 -1.21
CA LEU A 137 -3.59 5.81 -0.88
C LEU A 137 -2.24 5.31 -1.41
N ALA A 138 -1.84 5.72 -2.62
CA ALA A 138 -0.52 5.38 -3.15
C ALA A 138 0.61 5.95 -2.27
N ALA A 139 0.48 7.21 -1.84
CA ALA A 139 1.44 7.85 -0.96
C ALA A 139 1.54 7.15 0.39
N GLU A 140 0.41 6.71 0.97
CA GLU A 140 0.39 5.91 2.19
C GLU A 140 1.18 4.60 2.02
N ILE A 141 0.87 3.82 0.99
CA ILE A 141 1.52 2.52 0.73
C ILE A 141 3.02 2.71 0.51
N VAL A 142 3.43 3.71 -0.26
CA VAL A 142 4.85 4.01 -0.52
C VAL A 142 5.55 4.45 0.77
N GLY A 143 4.89 5.26 1.61
CA GLY A 143 5.41 5.72 2.89
C GLY A 143 5.65 4.55 3.86
N VAL A 144 4.66 3.67 4.03
CA VAL A 144 4.79 2.46 4.85
C VAL A 144 5.90 1.56 4.31
N ALA A 145 5.96 1.34 2.99
CA ALA A 145 7.02 0.56 2.37
C ALA A 145 8.42 1.16 2.64
N GLY A 146 8.57 2.48 2.60
CA GLY A 146 9.82 3.16 2.94
C GLY A 146 10.27 2.92 4.38
N VAL A 147 9.35 3.01 5.35
CA VAL A 147 9.62 2.71 6.77
C VAL A 147 10.07 1.26 6.94
N GLU A 148 9.38 0.33 6.29
CA GLU A 148 9.67 -1.10 6.41
C GLU A 148 10.95 -1.51 5.69
N LEU A 149 11.26 -0.92 4.54
CA LEU A 149 12.53 -1.14 3.84
C LEU A 149 13.70 -0.67 4.70
N LYS A 150 13.57 0.48 5.38
CA LYS A 150 14.57 0.96 6.34
C LYS A 150 14.73 -0.03 7.50
N LEU A 151 13.62 -0.49 8.08
CA LEU A 151 13.64 -1.46 9.15
C LEU A 151 14.36 -2.75 8.73
N ILE A 152 13.99 -3.33 7.59
CA ILE A 152 14.63 -4.54 7.07
C ILE A 152 16.14 -4.31 6.93
N ALA A 153 16.54 -3.22 6.29
CA ALA A 153 17.95 -2.92 6.07
C ALA A 153 18.74 -2.77 7.38
N GLU A 154 18.20 -2.02 8.34
CA GLU A 154 18.87 -1.80 9.63
C GLU A 154 18.89 -3.06 10.50
N LEU A 155 17.87 -3.93 10.42
CA LEU A 155 17.95 -5.26 11.04
C LEU A 155 19.10 -6.07 10.41
N HIS A 156 19.27 -6.05 9.09
CA HIS A 156 20.42 -6.73 8.47
C HIS A 156 21.76 -6.14 8.94
N GLU A 157 21.87 -4.83 9.18
CA GLU A 157 23.06 -4.22 9.79
C GLU A 157 23.27 -4.72 11.23
N VAL A 158 22.23 -4.71 12.06
CA VAL A 158 22.26 -5.13 13.47
C VAL A 158 22.66 -6.58 13.65
N TYR A 159 22.14 -7.48 12.81
CA TYR A 159 22.48 -8.90 12.83
C TYR A 159 23.80 -9.22 12.10
N GLY A 160 24.54 -8.22 11.58
CA GLY A 160 25.79 -8.43 10.85
C GLY A 160 25.60 -9.13 9.50
N ARG A 161 24.41 -9.01 8.91
CA ARG A 161 23.95 -9.68 7.68
C ARG A 161 23.61 -8.67 6.57
N ARG A 162 24.32 -7.55 6.53
CA ARG A 162 24.17 -6.53 5.50
C ARG A 162 24.19 -7.16 4.10
N ALA A 163 23.23 -6.79 3.25
CA ALA A 163 23.21 -7.24 1.86
C ALA A 163 24.51 -6.83 1.14
N PRO A 164 25.12 -7.72 0.33
CA PRO A 164 26.32 -7.39 -0.42
C PRO A 164 26.01 -6.43 -1.58
N GLY A 165 27.08 -5.85 -2.16
CA GLY A 165 26.98 -5.03 -3.36
C GLY A 165 26.77 -3.53 -3.11
N ASN A 166 26.55 -2.79 -4.19
CA ASN A 166 26.31 -1.35 -4.19
C ASN A 166 24.91 -0.99 -3.65
N ALA A 167 24.64 0.31 -3.47
CA ALA A 167 23.37 0.76 -2.88
C ALA A 167 22.11 0.25 -3.60
N ARG A 168 22.17 0.13 -4.94
CA ARG A 168 21.05 -0.35 -5.76
C ARG A 168 20.86 -1.85 -5.64
N GLU A 169 21.95 -2.60 -5.58
CA GLU A 169 21.93 -4.06 -5.35
C GLU A 169 21.36 -4.37 -3.97
N ARG A 170 21.82 -3.66 -2.93
CA ARG A 170 21.27 -3.78 -1.57
C ARG A 170 19.79 -3.42 -1.49
N ALA A 171 19.39 -2.32 -2.11
CA ALA A 171 17.97 -1.91 -2.15
C ALA A 171 17.10 -2.97 -2.83
N THR A 172 17.61 -3.63 -3.88
CA THR A 172 16.90 -4.73 -4.55
C THR A 172 16.76 -5.96 -3.64
N ALA A 173 17.82 -6.32 -2.91
CA ALA A 173 17.77 -7.43 -1.96
C ALA A 173 16.76 -7.15 -0.82
N TYR A 174 16.73 -5.92 -0.30
CA TYR A 174 15.75 -5.52 0.72
C TYR A 174 14.32 -5.45 0.16
N LEU A 175 14.13 -5.07 -1.11
CA LEU A 175 12.84 -5.13 -1.79
C LEU A 175 12.35 -6.58 -1.95
N GLU A 176 13.24 -7.52 -2.24
CA GLU A 176 12.87 -8.94 -2.35
C GLU A 176 12.48 -9.52 -0.97
N ALA A 177 13.23 -9.17 0.07
CA ALA A 177 12.90 -9.52 1.46
C ALA A 177 11.52 -8.95 1.87
N TRP A 178 11.27 -7.68 1.53
CA TRP A 178 9.98 -7.02 1.77
C TRP A 178 8.83 -7.68 1.01
N ALA A 179 9.01 -7.97 -0.28
CA ALA A 179 8.00 -8.60 -1.13
C ALA A 179 7.65 -10.03 -0.66
N SER A 180 8.63 -10.73 -0.12
CA SER A 180 8.49 -12.12 0.35
C SER A 180 8.05 -12.23 1.81
N GLU A 181 7.95 -11.09 2.52
CA GLU A 181 7.73 -10.99 3.97
C GLU A 181 8.73 -11.83 4.80
N ARG A 182 9.98 -11.96 4.32
CA ARG A 182 11.03 -12.84 4.86
C ARG A 182 12.42 -12.19 4.74
N GLY A 183 13.40 -12.68 5.50
CA GLY A 183 14.79 -12.22 5.44
C GLY A 183 15.48 -12.53 4.10
N ILE A 184 16.66 -11.97 3.86
CA ILE A 184 17.43 -12.27 2.64
C ILE A 184 18.02 -13.68 2.75
N GLU A 185 17.68 -14.55 1.80
CA GLU A 185 18.36 -15.83 1.62
C GLU A 185 19.72 -15.61 0.93
N LEU A 186 20.80 -15.58 1.73
CA LEU A 186 22.18 -15.42 1.24
C LEU A 186 22.71 -16.62 0.42
N THR A 187 21.96 -17.73 0.38
CA THR A 187 22.34 -18.98 -0.30
C THR A 187 22.05 -18.97 -1.79
N ARG A 188 21.31 -17.98 -2.29
CA ARG A 188 21.21 -17.72 -3.73
C ARG A 188 22.12 -16.55 -4.08
N PRO A 189 23.07 -16.73 -5.02
CA PRO A 189 23.73 -15.61 -5.63
C PRO A 189 22.63 -14.67 -6.15
N VAL A 190 22.69 -13.39 -5.78
CA VAL A 190 21.85 -12.34 -6.40
C VAL A 190 22.41 -12.11 -7.80
N THR A 191 22.30 -13.12 -8.67
CA THR A 191 22.66 -13.00 -10.07
C THR A 191 21.58 -12.13 -10.69
N PHE A 192 21.94 -10.89 -11.01
CA PHE A 192 21.13 -9.96 -11.79
C PHE A 192 20.91 -10.50 -13.20
N SER A 193 20.04 -11.48 -13.33
CA SER A 193 19.43 -11.80 -14.61
C SER A 193 18.39 -10.72 -14.85
N THR A 194 18.49 -9.98 -15.96
CA THR A 194 17.47 -9.03 -16.45
C THR A 194 16.05 -9.61 -16.49
N ALA A 195 15.91 -10.94 -16.45
CA ALA A 195 14.65 -11.68 -16.28
C ALA A 195 14.00 -11.56 -14.88
N MET A 196 14.75 -11.24 -13.82
CA MET A 196 14.25 -11.20 -12.43
C MET A 196 13.40 -9.94 -12.12
N GLY A 197 13.52 -8.89 -12.94
CA GLY A 197 12.75 -7.65 -12.76
C GLY A 197 11.24 -7.87 -12.90
N GLY A 198 10.79 -8.77 -13.78
CA GLY A 198 9.37 -9.06 -13.99
C GLY A 198 8.75 -9.84 -12.82
N GLU A 199 9.47 -10.84 -12.31
CA GLU A 199 9.02 -11.65 -11.18
C GLU A 199 8.96 -10.83 -9.88
N LEU A 200 9.99 -10.04 -9.59
CA LEU A 200 10.00 -9.15 -8.43
C LEU A 200 8.82 -8.15 -8.48
N ARG A 201 8.57 -7.53 -9.64
CA ARG A 201 7.41 -6.63 -9.83
C ARG A 201 6.09 -7.35 -9.58
N ASN A 202 5.96 -8.61 -10.00
CA ASN A 202 4.76 -9.41 -9.75
C ASN A 202 4.60 -9.77 -8.27
N ARG A 203 5.67 -10.16 -7.58
CA ARG A 203 5.65 -10.41 -6.13
C ARG A 203 5.28 -9.13 -5.35
N LEU A 204 5.86 -7.98 -5.73
CA LEU A 204 5.51 -6.68 -5.15
C LEU A 204 4.01 -6.37 -5.32
N ARG A 205 3.46 -6.54 -6.53
CA ARG A 205 2.02 -6.34 -6.79
C ARG A 205 1.14 -7.28 -5.95
N GLN A 206 1.51 -8.56 -5.87
CA GLN A 206 0.80 -9.55 -5.05
C GLN A 206 0.86 -9.19 -3.56
N GLN A 207 2.02 -8.74 -3.08
CA GLN A 207 2.21 -8.37 -1.68
C GLN A 207 1.42 -7.10 -1.31
N ILE A 208 1.45 -6.08 -2.18
CA ILE A 208 0.60 -4.88 -2.04
C ILE A 208 -0.87 -5.32 -1.99
N MET A 209 -1.32 -6.13 -2.96
CA MET A 209 -2.69 -6.63 -3.03
C MET A 209 -3.08 -7.45 -1.79
N LYS A 210 -2.21 -8.33 -1.31
CA LYS A 210 -2.42 -9.16 -0.10
C LYS A 210 -2.61 -8.30 1.13
N ARG A 211 -1.79 -7.26 1.32
CA ARG A 211 -1.90 -6.31 2.43
C ARG A 211 -3.16 -5.46 2.34
N THR A 212 -3.43 -4.88 1.17
CA THR A 212 -4.65 -4.11 0.95
C THR A 212 -5.90 -4.96 1.19
N LEU A 213 -5.94 -6.19 0.66
CA LEU A 213 -7.07 -7.11 0.83
C LEU A 213 -7.19 -7.66 2.26
N ARG A 214 -6.10 -7.77 3.04
CA ARG A 214 -6.17 -8.17 4.45
C ARG A 214 -6.70 -7.04 5.34
N ASN A 215 -6.45 -5.80 4.96
CA ASN A 215 -6.91 -4.62 5.70
C ASN A 215 -8.32 -4.17 5.28
N LEU A 216 -8.82 -4.64 4.12
CA LEU A 216 -10.17 -4.37 3.59
C LEU A 216 -11.35 -5.04 4.34
N PRO A 217 -11.34 -6.32 4.79
CA PRO A 217 -12.49 -6.97 5.41
C PRO A 217 -12.78 -6.46 6.84
N ASN A 218 -11.90 -5.66 7.44
CA ASN A 218 -12.17 -4.92 8.67
C ASN A 218 -12.85 -3.56 8.43
N LEU A 219 -13.10 -3.17 7.17
CA LEU A 219 -13.99 -2.06 6.84
C LEU A 219 -15.43 -2.57 6.80
N THR A 220 -16.02 -2.75 7.98
CA THR A 220 -17.48 -2.76 8.11
C THR A 220 -18.04 -1.44 7.55
N PRO A 221 -19.29 -1.41 7.04
CA PRO A 221 -19.80 -0.32 6.18
C PRO A 221 -20.01 1.04 6.88
N PHE A 222 -19.48 1.23 8.09
CA PHE A 222 -19.37 2.50 8.75
C PHE A 222 -17.88 2.80 8.97
N LEU A 223 -17.42 3.91 8.41
CA LEU A 223 -16.08 4.48 8.57
C LEU A 223 -15.69 4.58 10.06
N ILE A 224 -14.91 3.63 10.58
CA ILE A 224 -14.30 3.72 11.91
C ILE A 224 -12.83 4.15 11.75
N GLY A 225 -12.63 5.41 11.38
CA GLY A 225 -11.48 6.28 11.71
C GLY A 225 -10.04 5.89 11.37
N ALA A 226 -9.19 6.94 11.30
CA ALA A 226 -7.73 6.90 11.22
C ALA A 226 -7.04 5.93 12.21
N ALA A 227 -7.70 5.60 13.32
CA ALA A 227 -7.17 4.67 14.33
C ALA A 227 -7.10 3.21 13.85
N ILE A 228 -8.04 2.73 13.01
CA ILE A 228 -8.00 1.33 12.52
C ILE A 228 -6.88 1.16 11.48
N GLY A 229 -6.69 2.14 10.58
CA GLY A 229 -5.58 2.16 9.63
C GLY A 229 -4.21 2.19 10.33
N ALA A 230 -4.07 3.04 11.34
CA ALA A 230 -2.87 3.11 12.17
C ALA A 230 -2.58 1.77 12.90
N PHE A 231 -3.60 1.13 13.48
CA PHE A 231 -3.44 -0.15 14.16
C PHE A 231 -3.11 -1.30 13.20
N ALA A 232 -3.71 -1.32 12.01
CA ALA A 232 -3.41 -2.32 10.98
C ALA A 232 -1.95 -2.21 10.51
N ASN A 233 -1.48 -0.99 10.22
CA ASN A 233 -0.09 -0.75 9.81
C ASN A 233 0.90 -1.12 10.93
N HIS A 234 0.60 -0.76 12.19
CA HIS A 234 1.38 -1.17 13.35
C HIS A 234 1.55 -2.70 13.42
N ARG A 235 0.43 -3.44 13.29
CA ARG A 235 0.42 -4.90 13.39
C ARG A 235 1.16 -5.56 12.23
N ASP A 236 0.98 -5.08 11.01
CA ASP A 236 1.63 -5.66 9.83
C ASP A 236 3.14 -5.39 9.81
N THR A 237 3.59 -4.21 10.24
CA THR A 237 5.02 -3.92 10.41
C THR A 237 5.64 -4.77 11.52
N ALA A 238 4.93 -4.99 12.64
CA ALA A 238 5.40 -5.88 13.70
C ALA A 238 5.56 -7.34 13.21
N ARG A 239 4.57 -7.86 12.47
CA ARG A 239 4.62 -9.21 11.87
C ARG A 239 5.70 -9.36 10.81
N LEU A 240 6.00 -8.30 10.06
CA LEU A 240 7.11 -8.29 9.11
C LEU A 240 8.44 -8.41 9.89
N ALA A 241 8.61 -7.59 10.92
CA ALA A 241 9.81 -7.58 11.74
C ALA A 241 10.08 -8.94 12.41
N GLU A 242 9.04 -9.58 12.95
CA GLU A 242 9.13 -10.90 13.57
C GLU A 242 9.66 -11.94 12.59
N ARG A 243 9.10 -11.99 11.38
CA ARG A 243 9.53 -12.93 10.33
C ARG A 243 10.97 -12.68 9.88
N VAL A 244 11.33 -11.43 9.63
CA VAL A 244 12.70 -11.06 9.23
C VAL A 244 13.71 -11.42 10.33
N ARG A 245 13.40 -11.14 11.60
CA ARG A 245 14.28 -11.50 12.73
C ARG A 245 14.39 -13.01 12.89
N ALA A 246 13.29 -13.75 12.75
CA ALA A 246 13.32 -15.22 12.79
C ALA A 246 14.27 -15.79 11.73
N ASP A 247 14.19 -15.29 10.49
CA ASP A 247 15.07 -15.72 9.40
C ASP A 247 16.54 -15.34 9.67
N LEU A 248 16.80 -14.13 10.17
CA LEU A 248 18.16 -13.68 10.51
C LEU A 248 18.79 -14.51 11.65
N ARG A 249 18.00 -14.92 12.64
CA ARG A 249 18.45 -15.82 13.72
C ARG A 249 18.67 -17.25 13.22
N GLY A 250 17.73 -17.80 12.44
CA GLY A 250 17.81 -19.18 11.94
C GLY A 250 19.00 -19.38 11.01
N THR A 251 19.30 -18.39 10.18
CA THR A 251 20.50 -18.40 9.34
C THR A 251 21.80 -18.22 10.13
N ALA A 252 21.80 -17.51 11.28
CA ALA A 252 22.97 -17.39 12.16
C ALA A 252 23.32 -18.73 12.81
N GLN A 253 22.32 -19.45 13.32
CA GLN A 253 22.48 -20.78 13.92
C GLN A 253 22.95 -21.83 12.90
N GLY A 254 22.53 -21.75 11.64
CA GLY A 254 22.97 -22.66 10.58
C GLY A 254 24.45 -22.48 10.20
N GLN A 255 24.96 -21.25 10.22
CA GLN A 255 26.39 -20.96 9.95
C GLN A 255 27.29 -21.41 11.09
N ASP A 256 26.87 -21.20 12.35
CA ASP A 256 27.63 -21.62 13.52
C ASP A 256 27.81 -23.15 13.57
N LYS A 257 26.74 -23.91 13.29
CA LYS A 257 26.81 -25.37 13.12
C LYS A 257 27.70 -25.82 11.96
N GLY A 258 27.68 -25.09 10.84
CA GLY A 258 28.50 -25.40 9.67
C GLY A 258 30.00 -25.12 9.87
N ARG A 259 30.35 -24.19 10.77
CA ARG A 259 31.74 -23.89 11.15
C ARG A 259 32.26 -24.93 12.15
N GLY A 260 31.50 -25.26 13.19
CA GLY A 260 31.88 -26.28 14.18
C GLY A 260 31.98 -27.70 13.62
N GLY A 261 31.36 -28.00 12.47
CA GLY A 261 31.45 -29.30 11.80
C GLY A 261 32.68 -29.49 10.90
N LYS A 262 33.38 -28.42 10.50
CA LYS A 262 34.61 -28.50 9.69
C LYS A 262 35.87 -28.66 10.53
N ASP A 263 35.85 -28.20 11.77
CA ASP A 263 37.00 -28.25 12.67
C ASP A 263 37.22 -29.64 13.31
N GLY A 264 36.35 -30.63 13.01
CA GLY A 264 36.38 -31.99 13.58
C GLY A 264 36.74 -33.10 12.60
N GLN A 265 37.24 -32.79 11.40
CA GLN A 265 37.49 -33.81 10.35
C GLN A 265 38.95 -33.88 9.86
N ASP A 266 39.84 -33.07 10.45
CA ASP A 266 41.28 -33.06 10.17
C ASP A 266 42.10 -33.58 11.38
N GLY A 267 41.63 -34.66 12.02
CA GLY A 267 42.29 -35.32 13.16
C GLY A 267 42.46 -36.81 12.95
#